data_AF-A0A527ZFX8-F1
#
_entry.id   AF-A0A527ZFX8-F1
#
_cell.length_a   1.000
_cell.length_b   1.000
_cell.length_c   1.000
_cell.angle_alpha   90.00
_cell.angle_beta   90.00
_cell.angle_gamma   90.00
#
_symmetry.space_group_name_H-M   'P 1'
#
loop_
_entity.id
_entity.type
_entity.pdbx_description
1 polymer ?
#
loop_
_entity_poly.entity_id
_entity_poly.type
_entity_poly.pdbx_seq_one_letter_code
_entity_poly.pdbx_strand_id
1 'polypeptide(L)' 'RQAIPGVAEVKFYVEPKTPIVRKGDLRDWIGYVIAASPSRAQTEAILQRAVDLIDWSITPFATPGEQERPAGP' A
#
# COMPACT_ATOMS: atom_id res chain seq x y z
N ARG A 1 -5.29 -14.51 -4.00
CA ARG A 1 -4.48 -14.41 -2.77
C ARG A 1 -3.50 -15.58 -2.77
N GLN A 2 -2.20 -15.31 -2.90
CA GLN A 2 -1.17 -16.34 -2.82
C GLN A 2 -0.45 -16.19 -1.48
N ALA A 3 -0.37 -17.27 -0.71
CA ALA A 3 0.40 -17.27 0.53
C ALA A 3 1.89 -17.40 0.18
N ILE A 4 2.72 -16.52 0.73
CA ILE A 4 4.16 -16.55 0.54
C ILE A 4 4.77 -17.29 1.73
N PRO A 5 5.45 -18.43 1.51
CA PRO A 5 6.13 -19.13 2.60
C PRO A 5 7.09 -18.21 3.36
N GLY A 6 7.01 -18.25 4.69
CA GLY A 6 7.85 -17.43 5.57
C GLY A 6 7.28 -16.03 5.86
N VAL A 7 6.16 -15.62 5.26
CA VAL A 7 5.40 -14.46 5.74
C VAL A 7 4.55 -14.91 6.93
N ALA A 8 4.82 -14.32 8.09
CA ALA A 8 4.12 -14.62 9.34
C ALA A 8 2.85 -13.77 9.49
N GLU A 9 2.88 -12.51 9.04
CA GLU A 9 1.76 -11.59 9.19
C GLU A 9 1.75 -10.52 8.10
N VAL A 10 0.54 -10.13 7.68
CA VAL A 10 0.30 -8.95 6.86
C VAL A 10 -0.89 -8.20 7.46
N LYS A 11 -0.72 -6.91 7.72
CA LYS A 11 -1.80 -6.05 8.23
C LYS A 11 -1.82 -4.72 7.51
N PHE A 12 -3.01 -4.31 7.06
CA PHE A 12 -3.26 -2.98 6.52
C PHE A 12 -4.15 -2.20 7.49
N TYR A 13 -3.83 -0.93 7.71
CA TYR A 13 -4.58 -0.03 8.58
C TYR A 13 -5.65 0.78 7.84
N VAL A 14 -5.56 0.81 6.51
CA VAL A 14 -6.49 1.53 5.64
C VAL A 14 -7.53 0.58 5.06
N GLU A 15 -8.79 1.00 5.08
CA GLU A 15 -9.86 0.30 4.39
C GLU A 15 -9.91 0.71 2.90
N PRO A 16 -10.37 -0.17 2.00
CA PRO A 16 -10.55 0.18 0.59
C PRO A 16 -11.36 1.47 0.41
N LYS A 17 -10.97 2.29 -0.58
CA LYS A 17 -11.60 3.60 -0.88
C LYS A 17 -11.50 4.66 0.23
N THR A 18 -10.73 4.40 1.29
CA THR A 18 -10.40 5.42 2.28
C THR A 18 -9.44 6.45 1.69
N PRO A 19 -9.70 7.76 1.87
CA PRO A 19 -8.75 8.81 1.50
C PRO A 19 -7.38 8.63 2.18
N ILE A 20 -6.30 8.63 1.41
CA ILE A 20 -4.93 8.51 1.93
C ILE A 20 -4.28 9.90 1.87
N VAL A 21 -3.92 10.45 3.03
CA VAL A 21 -3.25 11.76 3.16
C VAL A 21 -2.00 11.58 4.02
N ARG A 22 -0.83 11.88 3.44
CA ARG A 22 0.46 11.83 4.14
C ARG A 22 0.65 13.11 4.96
N LYS A 23 0.82 12.99 6.27
CA LYS A 23 0.99 14.11 7.22
C LYS A 23 2.44 14.41 7.57
N GLY A 24 3.37 13.53 7.22
CA GLY A 24 4.76 13.56 7.64
C GLY A 24 4.99 13.05 9.06
N ASP A 25 4.00 12.36 9.67
CA ASP A 25 4.10 11.84 11.03
C ASP A 25 4.29 10.31 11.05
N LEU A 26 4.55 9.76 12.24
CA LEU A 26 4.81 8.33 12.44
C LEU A 26 3.60 7.43 12.11
N ARG A 27 2.42 8.00 11.85
CA ARG A 27 1.18 7.25 11.56
C ARG A 27 0.85 7.23 10.06
N ASP A 28 1.73 7.74 9.21
CA ASP A 28 1.59 7.64 7.75
C ASP A 28 1.84 6.21 7.23
N TRP A 29 2.01 5.22 8.10
CA TRP A 29 2.09 3.82 7.71
C TRP A 29 0.74 3.32 7.24
N ILE A 30 0.76 2.74 6.04
CA ILE A 30 -0.41 2.13 5.42
C ILE A 30 -0.65 0.70 5.96
N GLY A 31 0.41 0.05 6.44
CA GLY A 31 0.39 -1.30 6.97
C GLY A 31 1.79 -1.84 7.24
N TYR A 32 1.90 -3.13 7.51
CA TYR A 32 3.17 -3.85 7.65
C TYR A 32 3.10 -5.28 7.14
N VAL A 33 4.28 -5.83 6.89
CA VAL A 33 4.53 -7.25 6.58
C VAL A 33 5.59 -7.75 7.56
N ILE A 34 5.36 -8.92 8.17
CA ILE A 34 6.33 -9.62 9.00
C ILE A 34 6.76 -10.89 8.27
N ALA A 35 8.06 -11.04 8.03
CA ALA A 35 8.66 -12.25 7.50
C ALA A 35 9.59 -12.88 8.54
N ALA A 36 9.63 -14.21 8.59
CA ALA A 36 10.47 -14.96 9.51
C ALA A 36 11.14 -16.14 8.80
N SER A 37 12.43 -16.31 9.06
CA SER A 37 13.20 -17.46 8.61
C SER A 37 14.42 -17.67 9.52
N PRO A 38 15.10 -18.83 9.44
CA PRO A 38 16.29 -19.11 10.25
C PRO A 38 17.50 -18.23 9.93
N SER A 39 17.49 -17.45 8.83
CA SER A 39 18.63 -16.61 8.45
C SER A 39 18.19 -15.20 8.06
N ARG A 40 18.99 -14.20 8.41
CA ARG A 40 18.69 -12.80 8.07
C ARG A 40 18.53 -12.59 6.55
N ALA A 41 19.42 -13.20 5.76
CA ALA A 41 19.39 -13.06 4.29
C ALA A 41 18.12 -13.66 3.67
N GLN A 42 17.63 -14.80 4.18
CA GLN A 42 16.36 -15.36 3.71
C GLN A 42 15.17 -14.49 4.15
N THR A 43 15.17 -13.97 5.37
CA THR A 43 14.11 -13.07 5.85
C THR A 43 14.02 -11.82 4.97
N GLU A 44 15.17 -11.23 4.62
CA GLU A 44 15.25 -10.07 3.72
C GLU A 44 14.70 -10.39 2.32
N ALA A 45 15.09 -11.54 1.74
CA ALA A 45 14.57 -11.97 0.44
C ALA A 45 13.05 -12.26 0.45
N ILE A 46 12.53 -12.85 1.53
CA ILE A 46 11.09 -13.10 1.69
C ILE A 46 10.34 -11.77 1.83
N LEU A 47 10.86 -10.84 2.64
CA LEU A 47 10.25 -9.53 2.84
C LEU A 47 10.20 -8.75 1.52
N GLN A 48 11.29 -8.74 0.75
CA GLN A 48 11.33 -8.08 -0.55
C GLN A 48 10.28 -8.67 -1.50
N ARG A 49 10.26 -10.00 -1.68
CA ARG A 49 9.25 -10.68 -2.51
C ARG A 49 7.82 -10.38 -2.06
N ALA A 50 7.58 -10.30 -0.76
CA ALA A 50 6.26 -10.02 -0.23
C ALA A 50 5.79 -8.60 -0.53
N VAL A 51 6.68 -7.61 -0.37
CA VAL A 51 6.37 -6.21 -0.68
C VAL A 51 6.21 -5.98 -2.18
N ASP A 52 7.03 -6.64 -3.01
CA ASP A 52 6.96 -6.54 -4.48
C ASP A 52 5.63 -7.04 -5.07
N LEU A 53 4.88 -7.86 -4.31
CA LEU A 53 3.57 -8.39 -4.71
C LEU A 53 2.40 -7.51 -4.26
N ILE A 54 2.66 -6.40 -3.56
CA ILE A 54 1.61 -5.49 -3.10
C ILE A 54 1.41 -4.39 -4.13
N ASP A 55 0.44 -4.59 -5.01
CA ASP A 55 -0.03 -3.57 -5.94
C ASP A 55 -1.15 -2.73 -5.34
N TRP A 56 -1.06 -1.40 -5.53
CA TRP A 56 -2.03 -0.43 -5.04
C TRP A 56 -2.70 0.30 -6.20
N SER A 57 -4.03 0.30 -6.21
CA SER A 57 -4.82 1.17 -7.09
C SER A 57 -5.25 2.41 -6.31
N ILE A 58 -4.48 3.50 -6.39
CA ILE A 58 -4.75 4.78 -5.71
C ILE A 58 -5.22 5.79 -6.74
N THR A 59 -6.43 6.33 -6.53
CA THR A 59 -6.95 7.45 -7.34
C THR A 59 -6.52 8.76 -6.71
N PRO A 60 -5.82 9.65 -7.44
CA PRO A 60 -5.52 11.00 -6.96
C PRO A 60 -6.81 11.79 -6.66
N PHE A 61 -6.74 12.73 -5.71
CA PHE A 61 -7.85 13.67 -5.51
C PHE A 61 -8.04 14.54 -6.75
N ALA A 62 -9.30 14.91 -7.03
CA ALA A 62 -9.61 15.85 -8.09
C ALA A 62 -8.95 17.21 -7.81
N THR A 63 -8.28 17.77 -8.81
CA THR A 63 -7.72 19.12 -8.72
C THR A 63 -8.85 20.14 -8.75
N PRO A 64 -8.88 21.17 -7.87
CA PRO A 64 -9.88 22.23 -7.94
C PRO A 64 -9.75 22.97 -9.29
N GLY A 65 -10.67 22.72 -10.22
CA GLY A 65 -10.63 23.28 -11.58
C GLY A 65 -11.16 22.35 -12.67
N GLU A 66 -11.34 21.06 -12.36
CA GLU A 66 -11.88 20.07 -13.30
C GLU A 66 -13.34 19.73 -12.93
N GLN A 67 -14.19 20.76 -12.83
CA GLN A 67 -15.61 20.60 -13.09
C GLN A 67 -15.88 21.20 -14.46
N GLU A 68 -16.53 20.39 -15.30
CA GLU A 68 -16.85 20.59 -16.71
C GLU A 68 -16.96 22.07 -17.13
N ARG A 69 -16.12 22.47 -18.09
CA ARG A 69 -16.53 23.52 -19.03
C ARG A 69 -17.82 23.02 -19.68
N PRO A 70 -18.94 23.76 -19.62
CA PRO A 70 -20.12 23.35 -20.36
C PRO A 70 -19.75 23.30 -21.84
N ALA A 71 -20.06 22.19 -22.50
CA ALA A 71 -20.06 22.13 -23.95
C ALA A 71 -21.02 23.22 -24.43
N GLY A 72 -20.50 24.18 -25.20
CA GLY A 72 -21.35 25.15 -25.88
C GLY A 72 -20.86 25.33 -27.31
N PRO A 73 -21.64 26.02 -28.16
CA PRO A 73 -23.11 25.96 -28.25
C PRO A 73 -23.59 24.73 -29.05
#